data_AF-A0A067F041-F1
#
_entry.id   AF-A0A067F041-F1
#
_cell.length_a   1.000
_cell.length_b   1.000
_cell.length_c   1.000
_cell.angle_alpha   90.00
_cell.angle_beta   90.00
_cell.angle_gamma   90.00
#
_symmetry.space_group_name_H-M   'P 1'
#
loop_
_entity.id
_entity.type
_entity.pdbx_description
1 polymer ?
#
loop_
_entity_poly.entity_id
_entity_poly.type
_entity_poly.pdbx_seq_one_letter_code
_entity_poly.pdbx_strand_id
1 'polypeptide(L)'
;MHKIRSRGVLGFAMACSNTFGLVTGAFLLGFGLSEIPKSCWKNADWTTRQKVLSHKIAKMAVKLDDAHQDLSNAIVVAQATSNQMSKRDPLRPYMNVIDDMLTQMFKEDPFFKPQGGRLGENDMDYDTDEKSMATLRRHLRRAREEYYRYKSEYMTYVMEALELEDTIKNYDRRSSTGWKYISSFRPARTGKIGALLDTVEFVWKCILRKQIQKLLAIILGTMSAAILLAEATLLPSGVDLSLFSILVNSVKSEEVFVQ
;
A
#
# COMPACT_ATOMS: atom_id res chain seq x y z
N MET A 1 -27.10 -48.65 5.67
CA MET A 1 -27.47 -47.52 4.80
C MET A 1 -26.70 -46.21 5.07
N HIS A 2 -26.20 -45.93 6.29
CA HIS A 2 -25.53 -44.65 6.62
C HIS A 2 -24.18 -44.39 5.90
N LYS A 3 -23.38 -45.43 5.63
CA LYS A 3 -22.07 -45.32 4.94
C LYS A 3 -22.16 -44.87 3.47
N ILE A 4 -23.26 -45.22 2.78
CA ILE A 4 -23.45 -44.89 1.35
C ILE A 4 -23.84 -43.42 1.20
N ARG A 5 -24.70 -42.90 2.10
CA ARG A 5 -25.06 -41.48 2.16
C ARG A 5 -23.86 -40.57 2.46
N SER A 6 -22.98 -41.00 3.39
CA SER A 6 -21.76 -40.25 3.74
C SER A 6 -20.76 -40.16 2.57
N ARG A 7 -20.59 -41.24 1.78
CA ARG A 7 -19.74 -41.21 0.57
C ARG A 7 -20.32 -40.29 -0.53
N GLY A 8 -21.63 -40.29 -0.72
CA GLY A 8 -22.29 -39.40 -1.69
C GLY A 8 -22.16 -37.91 -1.32
N VAL A 9 -22.31 -37.58 -0.04
CA VAL A 9 -22.12 -36.20 0.47
C VAL A 9 -20.67 -35.76 0.35
N LEU A 10 -19.70 -36.65 0.61
CA LEU A 10 -18.28 -36.35 0.44
C LEU A 10 -17.93 -36.10 -1.03
N GLY A 11 -18.44 -36.93 -1.95
CA GLY A 11 -18.25 -36.76 -3.39
C GLY A 11 -18.89 -35.47 -3.92
N PHE A 12 -20.08 -35.12 -3.43
CA PHE A 12 -20.74 -33.85 -3.76
C PHE A 12 -19.95 -32.65 -3.23
N ALA A 13 -19.47 -32.69 -1.99
CA ALA A 13 -18.64 -31.63 -1.41
C ALA A 13 -17.31 -31.47 -2.18
N MET A 14 -16.70 -32.58 -2.59
CA MET A 14 -15.47 -32.57 -3.40
C MET A 14 -15.72 -31.97 -4.80
N ALA A 15 -16.84 -32.31 -5.43
CA ALA A 15 -17.24 -31.72 -6.71
C ALA A 15 -17.54 -30.21 -6.56
N CYS A 16 -18.30 -29.80 -5.53
CA CYS A 16 -18.60 -28.40 -5.25
C CYS A 16 -17.34 -27.57 -4.98
N SER A 17 -16.37 -28.12 -4.24
CA SER A 17 -15.09 -27.44 -3.99
C SER A 17 -14.29 -27.24 -5.27
N ASN A 18 -14.25 -28.24 -6.15
CA ASN A 18 -13.56 -28.14 -7.44
C ASN A 18 -14.25 -27.13 -8.37
N THR A 19 -15.58 -27.16 -8.45
CA THR A 19 -16.32 -26.17 -9.25
C THR A 19 -16.16 -24.77 -8.69
N PHE A 20 -16.16 -24.60 -7.37
CA PHE A 20 -15.93 -23.31 -6.74
C PHE A 20 -14.53 -22.78 -7.07
N GLY A 21 -13.50 -23.61 -6.94
CA GLY A 21 -12.13 -23.23 -7.28
C GLY A 21 -11.98 -22.81 -8.75
N LEU A 22 -12.60 -23.53 -9.68
CA LEU A 22 -12.60 -23.17 -11.10
C LEU A 22 -13.35 -21.86 -11.38
N VAL A 23 -14.53 -21.68 -10.78
CA VAL A 23 -15.34 -20.46 -10.94
C VAL A 23 -14.60 -19.25 -10.35
N THR A 24 -14.08 -19.36 -9.13
CA THR A 24 -13.30 -18.28 -8.50
C THR A 24 -12.02 -18.00 -9.29
N GLY A 25 -11.33 -19.03 -9.79
CA GLY A 25 -10.17 -18.89 -10.66
C GLY A 25 -10.49 -18.11 -11.93
N ALA A 26 -11.59 -18.47 -12.61
CA ALA A 26 -12.04 -17.76 -13.81
C ALA A 26 -12.39 -16.29 -13.54
N PHE A 27 -13.07 -15.98 -12.42
CA PHE A 27 -13.36 -14.60 -12.04
C PHE A 27 -12.08 -13.81 -11.71
N LEU A 28 -11.15 -14.39 -10.96
CA LEU A 28 -9.88 -13.73 -10.62
C LEU A 28 -9.01 -13.48 -11.86
N LEU A 29 -8.97 -14.44 -12.79
CA LEU A 29 -8.29 -14.28 -14.07
C LEU A 29 -8.95 -13.17 -14.90
N GLY A 30 -10.28 -13.21 -15.07
CA GLY A 30 -11.01 -12.16 -15.80
C GLY A 30 -10.81 -10.77 -15.21
N PHE A 31 -10.82 -10.66 -13.87
CA PHE A 31 -10.52 -9.40 -13.19
C PHE A 31 -9.07 -8.96 -13.42
N GLY A 32 -8.10 -9.86 -13.25
CA GLY A 32 -6.68 -9.58 -13.47
C GLY A 32 -6.37 -9.09 -14.89
N LEU A 33 -6.96 -9.73 -15.91
CA LEU A 33 -6.79 -9.35 -17.32
C LEU A 33 -7.30 -7.94 -17.61
N SER A 34 -8.37 -7.49 -16.96
CA SER A 34 -8.94 -6.16 -17.22
C SER A 34 -8.40 -5.06 -16.31
N GLU A 35 -8.15 -5.36 -15.03
CA GLU A 35 -7.83 -4.35 -14.03
C GLU A 35 -6.32 -4.04 -13.98
N ILE A 36 -5.45 -5.01 -14.29
CA ILE A 36 -3.99 -4.77 -14.31
C ILE A 36 -3.60 -3.76 -15.40
N PRO A 37 -4.01 -3.91 -16.69
CA PRO A 37 -3.66 -2.93 -17.71
C PRO A 37 -4.25 -1.54 -17.42
N LYS A 38 -5.51 -1.49 -16.95
CA LYS A 38 -6.17 -0.23 -16.56
C LYS A 38 -5.46 0.46 -15.40
N SER A 39 -5.03 -0.30 -14.39
CA SER A 39 -4.27 0.22 -13.25
C SER A 39 -2.91 0.76 -13.69
N CYS A 40 -2.17 0.02 -14.52
CA CYS A 40 -0.91 0.49 -15.11
C CYS A 40 -1.09 1.80 -15.90
N TRP A 41 -2.16 1.89 -16.70
CA TRP A 41 -2.47 3.10 -17.46
C TRP A 41 -2.81 4.29 -16.56
N LYS A 42 -3.71 4.11 -15.58
CA LYS A 42 -4.08 5.17 -14.62
C LYS A 42 -2.90 5.63 -13.77
N ASN A 43 -2.00 4.72 -13.40
CA ASN A 43 -0.79 5.03 -12.63
C ASN A 43 0.28 5.78 -13.45
N ALA A 44 0.23 5.68 -14.80
CA ALA A 44 1.10 6.45 -15.68
C ALA A 44 0.70 7.93 -15.78
N ASP A 45 -0.54 8.28 -15.44
CA ASP A 45 -1.02 9.65 -15.40
C ASP A 45 -0.74 10.31 -14.04
N TRP A 46 0.20 11.26 -14.05
CA TRP A 46 0.65 11.95 -12.83
C TRP A 46 -0.46 12.71 -12.11
N THR A 47 -1.39 13.33 -12.85
CA THR A 47 -2.51 14.08 -12.27
C THR A 47 -3.45 13.18 -11.47
N THR A 48 -3.79 12.01 -12.02
CA THR A 48 -4.60 11.00 -11.34
C THR A 48 -3.87 10.45 -10.11
N ARG A 49 -2.58 10.12 -10.27
CA ARG A 49 -1.75 9.61 -9.17
C ARG A 49 -1.63 10.61 -8.03
N GLN A 50 -1.42 11.89 -8.34
CA GLN A 50 -1.35 12.96 -7.34
C GLN A 50 -2.66 13.09 -6.57
N LYS A 51 -3.81 13.10 -7.25
CA LYS A 51 -5.13 13.12 -6.58
C LYS A 51 -5.33 11.93 -5.63
N VAL A 52 -4.97 10.72 -6.07
CA VAL A 52 -5.07 9.51 -5.25
C VAL A 52 -4.16 9.59 -4.02
N LEU A 53 -2.91 10.04 -4.18
CA LEU A 53 -1.98 10.21 -3.08
C LEU A 53 -2.45 11.28 -2.09
N SER A 54 -2.91 12.45 -2.57
CA SER A 54 -3.47 13.50 -1.71
C SER A 54 -4.65 13.00 -0.89
N HIS A 55 -5.55 12.22 -1.49
CA HIS A 55 -6.66 11.60 -0.77
C HIS A 55 -6.18 10.59 0.28
N LYS A 56 -5.21 9.74 -0.05
CA LYS A 56 -4.61 8.79 0.91
C LYS A 56 -3.93 9.51 2.08
N ILE A 57 -3.16 10.57 1.80
CA ILE A 57 -2.51 11.38 2.82
C ILE A 57 -3.54 12.00 3.76
N ALA A 58 -4.59 12.62 3.22
CA ALA A 58 -5.66 13.20 4.05
C ALA A 58 -6.32 12.16 4.95
N LYS A 59 -6.64 10.97 4.41
CA LYS A 59 -7.23 9.87 5.19
C LYS A 59 -6.28 9.34 6.27
N MET A 60 -4.99 9.24 5.96
CA MET A 60 -3.98 8.77 6.91
C MET A 60 -3.64 9.82 7.96
N ALA A 61 -3.70 11.11 7.63
CA ALA A 61 -3.52 12.20 8.58
C ALA A 61 -4.57 12.13 9.69
N VAL A 62 -5.84 11.91 9.32
CA VAL A 62 -6.93 11.75 10.31
C VAL A 62 -6.66 10.55 11.23
N LYS A 63 -6.31 9.39 10.67
CA LYS A 63 -5.99 8.19 11.47
C LYS A 63 -4.76 8.37 12.37
N LEU A 64 -3.76 9.11 11.90
CA LEU A 64 -2.56 9.42 12.66
C LEU A 64 -2.88 10.37 13.82
N ASP A 65 -3.75 11.35 13.59
CA ASP A 65 -4.23 12.28 14.61
C ASP A 65 -5.04 11.56 15.69
N ASP A 66 -5.98 10.68 15.28
CA ASP A 66 -6.75 9.83 16.21
C ASP A 66 -5.81 8.96 17.08
N ALA A 67 -4.84 8.26 16.45
CA ALA A 67 -3.89 7.43 17.20
C ALA A 67 -2.90 8.25 18.06
N HIS A 68 -2.55 9.46 17.63
CA HIS A 68 -1.76 10.39 18.44
C HIS A 68 -2.53 10.83 19.68
N GLN A 69 -3.84 11.10 19.54
CA GLN A 69 -4.72 11.44 20.65
C GLN A 69 -4.84 10.26 21.64
N ASP A 70 -5.09 9.04 21.14
CA ASP A 70 -5.21 7.84 21.98
C ASP A 70 -3.93 7.57 22.77
N LEU A 71 -2.76 7.67 22.12
CA LEU A 71 -1.47 7.54 22.80
C LEU A 71 -1.25 8.65 23.83
N SER A 72 -1.59 9.89 23.48
CA SER A 72 -1.49 11.03 24.41
C SER A 72 -2.35 10.85 25.65
N ASN A 73 -3.59 10.39 25.47
CA ASN A 73 -4.51 10.10 26.56
C ASN A 73 -3.94 8.99 27.47
N ALA A 74 -3.47 7.88 26.89
CA ALA A 74 -2.86 6.79 27.66
C ALA A 74 -1.63 7.23 28.47
N ILE A 75 -0.81 8.13 27.92
CA ILE A 75 0.34 8.72 28.63
C ILE A 75 -0.12 9.60 29.78
N VAL A 76 -1.10 10.47 29.55
CA VAL A 76 -1.63 11.37 30.59
C VAL A 76 -2.26 10.57 31.74
N VAL A 77 -3.02 9.53 31.43
CA VAL A 77 -3.58 8.60 32.42
C VAL A 77 -2.45 7.93 33.21
N ALA A 78 -1.45 7.35 32.53
CA ALA A 78 -0.33 6.71 33.21
C ALA A 78 0.43 7.68 34.15
N GLN A 79 0.65 8.92 33.71
CA GLN A 79 1.28 9.96 34.52
C GLN A 79 0.40 10.37 35.72
N ALA A 80 -0.91 10.53 35.51
CA ALA A 80 -1.85 10.85 36.58
C ALA A 80 -1.91 9.75 37.63
N THR A 81 -2.00 8.49 37.20
CA THR A 81 -1.99 7.33 38.10
C THR A 81 -0.66 7.22 38.86
N SER A 82 0.50 7.47 38.21
CA SER A 82 1.82 7.38 38.88
C SER A 82 1.98 8.47 39.95
N ASN A 83 1.39 9.66 39.70
CA ASN A 83 1.35 10.77 40.65
C ASN A 83 0.38 10.54 41.83
N GLN A 84 -0.75 9.86 41.60
CA GLN A 84 -1.70 9.52 42.66
C GLN A 84 -1.20 8.40 43.59
N MET A 85 -0.38 7.48 43.06
CA MET A 85 0.15 6.36 43.85
C MET A 85 1.20 6.79 44.88
N SER A 86 1.02 6.34 46.13
CA SER A 86 2.02 6.52 47.18
C SER A 86 3.31 5.73 46.88
N LYS A 87 4.46 6.25 47.30
CA LYS A 87 5.76 5.56 47.16
C LYS A 87 5.83 4.23 47.92
N ARG A 88 4.94 4.01 48.89
CA ARG A 88 4.87 2.80 49.73
C ARG A 88 3.80 1.81 49.26
N ASP A 89 3.14 2.09 48.14
CA ASP A 89 2.09 1.24 47.59
C ASP A 89 2.67 -0.13 47.15
N PRO A 90 2.07 -1.28 47.54
CA PRO A 90 2.44 -2.60 47.04
C PRO A 90 2.51 -2.70 45.51
N LEU A 91 1.70 -1.92 44.78
CA LEU A 91 1.66 -1.92 43.31
C LEU A 91 2.69 -0.99 42.66
N ARG A 92 3.46 -0.22 43.44
CA ARG A 92 4.47 0.71 42.92
C ARG A 92 5.49 0.06 41.97
N PRO A 93 5.99 -1.17 42.19
CA PRO A 93 6.90 -1.82 41.26
C PRO A 93 6.30 -2.02 39.86
N TYR A 94 4.99 -2.29 39.75
CA TYR A 94 4.34 -2.43 38.45
C TYR A 94 4.23 -1.10 37.71
N MET A 95 3.94 -0.02 38.44
CA MET A 95 3.91 1.33 37.85
C MET A 95 5.31 1.77 37.40
N ASN A 96 6.36 1.44 38.15
CA ASN A 96 7.74 1.77 37.74
C ASN A 96 8.10 1.16 36.37
N VAL A 97 7.58 -0.03 36.03
CA VAL A 97 7.78 -0.63 34.69
C VAL A 97 7.08 0.18 33.59
N ILE A 98 5.93 0.78 33.90
CA ILE A 98 5.19 1.65 32.98
C ILE A 98 5.96 2.98 32.83
N ASP A 99 6.44 3.56 33.92
CA ASP A 99 7.26 4.79 33.93
C ASP A 99 8.57 4.60 33.15
N ASP A 100 9.23 3.46 33.28
CA ASP A 100 10.42 3.10 32.50
C ASP A 100 10.09 3.02 31.00
N MET A 101 8.93 2.45 30.65
CA MET A 101 8.49 2.35 29.25
C MET A 101 8.20 3.75 28.65
N LEU A 102 7.60 4.65 29.42
CA LEU A 102 7.39 6.04 29.02
C LEU A 102 8.72 6.78 28.84
N THR A 103 9.65 6.60 29.78
CA THR A 103 10.99 7.20 29.71
C THR A 103 11.75 6.74 28.46
N GLN A 104 11.69 5.44 28.14
CA GLN A 104 12.26 4.90 26.90
C GLN A 104 11.60 5.50 25.65
N MET A 105 10.28 5.64 25.64
CA MET A 105 9.53 6.23 24.53
C MET A 105 9.96 7.68 24.26
N PHE A 106 10.02 8.53 25.30
CA PHE A 106 10.45 9.93 25.16
C PHE A 106 11.93 10.07 24.76
N LYS A 107 12.78 9.10 25.12
CA LYS A 107 14.16 9.04 24.67
C LYS A 107 14.28 8.72 23.18
N GLU A 108 13.43 7.83 22.68
CA GLU A 108 13.39 7.48 21.25
C GLU A 108 12.77 8.58 20.39
N ASP A 109 11.73 9.27 20.88
CA ASP A 109 11.05 10.34 20.15
C ASP A 109 10.89 11.61 21.02
N PRO A 110 11.93 12.45 21.13
CA PRO A 110 11.91 13.66 21.95
C PRO A 110 10.98 14.75 21.42
N PHE A 111 10.51 14.62 20.17
CA PHE A 111 9.58 15.57 19.56
C PHE A 111 8.12 15.22 19.84
N PHE A 112 7.83 14.01 20.34
CA PHE A 112 6.48 13.62 20.72
C PHE A 112 6.01 14.46 21.92
N LYS A 113 4.95 15.24 21.72
CA LYS A 113 4.34 16.04 22.77
C LYS A 113 2.93 15.49 23.04
N PRO A 114 2.68 14.90 24.22
CA PRO A 114 1.35 14.43 24.55
C PRO A 114 0.38 15.62 24.55
N GLN A 115 -0.68 15.54 23.75
CA GLN A 115 -1.76 16.52 23.77
C GLN A 115 -2.81 16.09 24.79
N GLY A 116 -2.87 16.82 25.91
CA GLY A 116 -3.94 16.66 26.89
C GLY A 116 -5.20 17.41 26.44
N GLY A 117 -6.37 16.77 26.45
CA GLY A 117 -7.62 17.49 26.18
C GLY A 117 -8.88 16.66 25.91
N ARG A 118 -8.77 15.36 25.62
CA ARG A 118 -9.94 14.50 25.33
C ARG A 118 -9.92 13.22 26.15
N LEU A 119 -9.88 13.37 27.47
CA LEU A 119 -10.10 12.24 28.39
C LEU A 119 -11.60 11.97 28.44
N GLY A 120 -12.02 10.75 28.12
CA GLY A 120 -13.38 10.27 28.35
C GLY A 120 -13.64 10.09 29.85
N GLU A 121 -14.92 10.05 30.22
CA GLU A 121 -15.38 9.95 31.62
C GLU A 121 -14.84 8.67 32.31
N ASN A 122 -14.62 7.59 31.55
CA ASN A 122 -14.06 6.32 32.02
C ASN A 122 -12.52 6.24 31.97
N ASP A 123 -11.82 7.23 31.39
CA ASP A 123 -10.37 7.15 31.19
C ASP A 123 -9.59 7.35 32.50
N MET A 124 -10.25 7.87 33.54
CA MET A 124 -9.68 8.09 34.87
C MET A 124 -10.06 6.99 35.88
N ASP A 125 -10.90 6.03 35.51
CA ASP A 125 -11.37 4.93 36.38
C ASP A 125 -10.35 3.78 36.42
N TYR A 126 -9.13 4.08 36.85
CA TYR A 126 -8.15 3.06 37.17
C TYR A 126 -8.16 2.81 38.68
N ASP A 127 -8.97 1.84 39.11
CA ASP A 127 -8.84 1.26 40.45
C ASP A 127 -7.39 0.81 40.64
N THR A 128 -6.79 1.06 41.80
CA THR A 128 -5.43 0.59 42.13
C THR A 128 -5.39 -0.93 42.36
N ASP A 129 -5.64 -1.68 41.28
CA ASP A 129 -5.69 -3.13 41.21
C ASP A 129 -4.63 -3.66 40.24
N GLU A 130 -4.16 -4.89 40.44
CA GLU A 130 -3.18 -5.51 39.51
C GLU A 130 -3.73 -5.61 38.07
N LYS A 131 -5.03 -5.85 37.93
CA LYS A 131 -5.69 -5.96 36.62
C LYS A 131 -5.69 -4.64 35.86
N SER A 132 -5.90 -3.52 36.55
CA SER A 132 -5.93 -2.19 35.93
C SER A 132 -4.53 -1.75 35.49
N MET A 133 -3.48 -2.11 36.26
CA MET A 133 -2.09 -1.85 35.86
C MET A 133 -1.70 -2.66 34.62
N ALA A 134 -2.17 -3.90 34.54
CA ALA A 134 -1.98 -4.75 33.36
C ALA A 134 -2.73 -4.21 32.13
N THR A 135 -3.97 -3.71 32.29
CA THR A 135 -4.73 -3.09 31.20
C THR A 135 -4.09 -1.79 30.75
N LEU A 136 -3.65 -0.93 31.67
CA LEU A 136 -2.94 0.32 31.37
C LEU A 136 -1.68 0.06 30.55
N ARG A 137 -0.82 -0.84 31.01
CA ARG A 137 0.40 -1.22 30.28
C ARG A 137 0.09 -1.77 28.88
N ARG A 138 -0.92 -2.64 28.77
CA ARG A 138 -1.34 -3.21 27.48
C ARG A 138 -1.90 -2.16 26.55
N HIS A 139 -2.71 -1.24 27.06
CA HIS A 139 -3.29 -0.15 26.30
C HIS A 139 -2.21 0.81 25.79
N LEU A 140 -1.31 1.26 26.67
CA LEU A 140 -0.18 2.12 26.32
C LEU A 140 0.73 1.49 25.26
N ARG A 141 1.03 0.19 25.38
CA ARG A 141 1.81 -0.53 24.36
C ARG A 141 1.10 -0.59 23.01
N ARG A 142 -0.21 -0.89 23.00
CA ARG A 142 -1.01 -0.93 21.76
C ARG A 142 -1.10 0.43 21.10
N ALA A 143 -1.44 1.47 21.87
CA ALA A 143 -1.52 2.84 21.37
C ALA A 143 -0.17 3.30 20.78
N ARG A 144 0.95 2.93 21.43
CA ARG A 144 2.30 3.17 20.89
C ARG A 144 2.49 2.48 19.53
N GLU A 145 2.26 1.17 19.47
CA GLU A 145 2.44 0.38 18.25
C GLU A 145 1.56 0.90 17.09
N GLU A 146 0.31 1.28 17.37
CA GLU A 146 -0.62 1.85 16.38
C GLU A 146 -0.20 3.23 15.90
N TYR A 147 0.24 4.12 16.80
CA TYR A 147 0.79 5.42 16.45
C TYR A 147 2.00 5.29 15.51
N TYR A 148 2.98 4.45 15.85
CA TYR A 148 4.17 4.27 15.01
C TYR A 148 3.83 3.61 13.66
N ARG A 149 2.86 2.68 13.63
CA ARG A 149 2.35 2.10 12.38
C ARG A 149 1.79 3.20 11.48
N TYR A 150 0.84 4.00 11.97
CA TYR A 150 0.24 5.06 11.16
C TYR A 150 1.23 6.18 10.81
N LYS A 151 2.17 6.50 11.69
CA LYS A 151 3.26 7.46 11.40
C LYS A 151 4.11 6.98 10.22
N SER A 152 4.47 5.69 10.19
CA SER A 152 5.27 5.11 9.10
C SER A 152 4.52 5.08 7.76
N GLU A 153 3.24 4.70 7.77
CA GLU A 153 2.38 4.69 6.60
C GLU A 153 2.15 6.11 6.07
N TYR A 154 1.87 7.07 6.95
CA TYR A 154 1.73 8.48 6.61
C TYR A 154 3.00 9.03 5.98
N MET A 155 4.16 8.79 6.60
CA MET A 155 5.46 9.22 6.08
C MET A 155 5.73 8.64 4.68
N THR A 156 5.39 7.38 4.45
CA THR A 156 5.56 6.73 3.15
C THR A 156 4.71 7.41 2.07
N TYR A 157 3.44 7.69 2.34
CA TYR A 157 2.58 8.39 1.37
C TYR A 157 3.00 9.85 1.13
N VAL A 158 3.40 10.57 2.18
CA VAL A 158 3.90 11.94 2.05
C VAL A 158 5.18 11.97 1.23
N MET A 159 6.12 11.06 1.51
CA MET A 159 7.36 10.95 0.74
C MET A 159 7.08 10.62 -0.73
N GLU A 160 6.18 9.68 -1.01
CA GLU A 160 5.78 9.34 -2.38
C GLU A 160 5.12 10.54 -3.10
N ALA A 161 4.28 11.31 -2.40
CA ALA A 161 3.66 12.50 -2.98
C ALA A 161 4.65 13.63 -3.26
N LEU A 162 5.61 13.86 -2.35
CA LEU A 162 6.67 14.85 -2.53
C LEU A 162 7.61 14.45 -3.68
N GLU A 163 7.98 13.17 -3.78
CA GLU A 163 8.74 12.68 -4.94
C GLU A 163 7.97 12.87 -6.26
N LEU A 164 6.67 12.57 -6.27
CA LEU A 164 5.83 12.79 -7.45
C LEU A 164 5.76 14.29 -7.81
N GLU A 165 5.59 15.17 -6.83
CA GLU A 165 5.57 16.61 -7.03
C GLU A 165 6.91 17.13 -7.58
N ASP A 166 8.04 16.65 -7.05
CA ASP A 166 9.37 16.93 -7.59
C ASP A 166 9.46 16.50 -9.06
N THR A 167 8.97 15.30 -9.42
CA THR A 167 9.00 14.85 -10.83
C THR A 167 8.16 15.75 -11.75
N ILE A 168 6.97 16.17 -11.32
CA ILE A 168 6.09 17.05 -12.09
C ILE A 168 6.75 18.42 -12.28
N LYS A 169 7.25 19.04 -11.20
CA LYS A 169 7.92 20.34 -11.25
C LYS A 169 9.16 20.33 -12.15
N ASN A 170 9.97 19.28 -12.06
CA ASN A 170 11.15 19.13 -12.92
C ASN A 170 10.75 18.95 -14.39
N TYR A 171 9.69 18.20 -14.67
CA TYR A 171 9.18 18.03 -16.03
C TYR A 171 8.69 19.35 -16.62
N ASP A 172 7.90 20.12 -15.88
CA ASP A 172 7.38 21.42 -16.32
C ASP A 172 8.49 22.44 -16.55
N ARG A 173 9.55 22.39 -15.72
CA ARG A 173 10.72 23.30 -15.81
C ARG A 173 11.83 22.80 -16.74
N ARG A 174 11.60 21.75 -17.53
CA ARG A 174 12.63 21.12 -18.38
C ARG A 174 13.42 22.09 -19.26
N SER A 175 12.74 23.10 -19.81
CA SER A 175 13.36 24.12 -20.68
C SER A 175 14.21 25.13 -19.92
N SER A 176 13.90 25.41 -18.65
CA SER A 176 14.62 26.42 -17.84
C SER A 176 15.73 25.82 -16.98
N THR A 177 15.61 24.57 -16.53
CA THR A 177 16.62 23.90 -15.69
C THR A 177 17.71 23.18 -16.49
N GLY A 178 17.61 23.17 -17.82
CA GLY A 178 18.59 22.50 -18.69
C GLY A 178 18.64 20.99 -18.45
N TRP A 179 17.47 20.35 -18.27
CA TRP A 179 17.33 18.89 -18.10
C TRP A 179 17.98 18.28 -16.85
N LYS A 180 18.22 19.09 -15.81
CA LYS A 180 18.73 18.61 -14.52
C LYS A 180 17.58 18.22 -13.59
N TYR A 181 17.68 17.06 -12.95
CA TYR A 181 16.77 16.65 -11.89
C TYR A 181 17.13 17.33 -10.57
N ILE A 182 16.24 18.16 -10.04
CA ILE A 182 16.41 18.81 -8.74
C ILE A 182 15.47 18.11 -7.74
N SER A 183 16.05 17.45 -6.74
CA SER A 183 15.25 16.84 -5.66
C SER A 183 15.20 17.75 -4.44
N SER A 184 14.05 17.81 -3.79
CA SER A 184 13.88 18.48 -2.50
C SER A 184 14.57 17.72 -1.36
N PHE A 185 14.83 16.42 -1.51
CA PHE A 185 15.40 15.55 -0.47
C PHE A 185 16.92 15.41 -0.53
N ARG A 186 17.57 15.77 -1.66
CA ARG A 186 19.01 15.59 -1.84
C ARG A 186 19.69 16.91 -2.17
N PRO A 187 20.87 17.18 -1.58
CA PRO A 187 21.65 18.35 -1.96
C PRO A 187 22.08 18.25 -3.43
N ALA A 188 22.19 19.39 -4.10
CA ALA A 188 22.62 19.47 -5.49
C ALA A 188 24.01 18.82 -5.66
N ARG A 189 24.14 17.90 -6.62
CA ARG A 189 25.43 17.27 -6.93
C ARG A 189 26.34 18.29 -7.60
N THR A 190 27.59 18.40 -7.15
CA THR A 190 28.60 19.27 -7.74
C THR A 190 29.49 18.52 -8.72
N GLY A 191 29.85 19.16 -9.84
CA GLY A 191 30.76 18.61 -10.86
C GLY A 191 30.10 18.11 -12.16
N LYS A 192 30.92 17.83 -13.18
CA LYS A 192 30.47 17.40 -14.52
C LYS A 192 29.78 16.01 -14.52
N ILE A 193 30.28 15.08 -13.71
CA ILE A 193 29.69 13.75 -13.52
C ILE A 193 28.34 13.86 -12.79
N GLY A 194 28.24 14.76 -11.81
CA GLY A 194 26.98 15.07 -11.12
C GLY A 194 25.90 15.54 -12.11
N ALA A 195 26.24 16.46 -13.01
CA ALA A 195 25.32 16.95 -14.03
C ALA A 195 24.85 15.86 -15.01
N LEU A 196 25.74 14.93 -15.40
CA LEU A 196 25.35 13.79 -16.24
C LEU A 196 24.40 12.85 -15.50
N LEU A 197 24.71 12.51 -14.25
CA LEU A 197 23.83 11.67 -13.41
C LEU A 197 22.46 12.31 -13.21
N ASP A 198 22.39 13.62 -12.99
CA ASP A 198 21.12 14.34 -12.84
C ASP A 198 20.30 14.38 -14.13
N THR A 199 20.98 14.42 -15.29
CA THR A 199 20.33 14.34 -16.61
C THR A 199 19.81 12.93 -16.88
N VAL A 200 20.59 11.90 -16.55
CA VAL A 200 20.16 10.49 -16.66
C VAL A 200 18.99 10.20 -15.71
N GLU A 201 19.07 10.69 -14.47
CA GLU A 201 18.01 10.55 -13.47
C GLU A 201 16.73 11.26 -13.91
N PHE A 202 16.85 12.45 -14.52
CA PHE A 202 15.73 13.15 -15.14
C PHE A 202 15.09 12.33 -16.26
N VAL A 203 15.88 11.84 -17.23
CA VAL A 203 15.37 11.04 -18.35
C VAL A 203 14.70 9.77 -17.84
N TRP A 204 15.30 9.10 -16.85
CA TRP A 204 14.77 7.90 -16.23
C TRP A 204 13.42 8.15 -15.54
N LYS A 205 13.38 9.08 -14.57
CA LYS A 205 12.21 9.33 -13.73
C LYS A 205 11.07 10.02 -14.47
N CYS A 206 11.37 11.04 -15.27
CA CYS A 206 10.36 11.89 -15.88
C CYS A 206 9.85 11.37 -17.23
N ILE A 207 10.68 10.68 -18.02
CA ILE A 207 10.32 10.28 -19.38
C ILE A 207 10.19 8.76 -19.48
N LEU A 208 11.26 8.03 -19.19
CA LEU A 208 11.35 6.60 -19.48
C LEU A 208 10.38 5.78 -18.63
N ARG A 209 10.26 6.07 -17.32
CA ARG A 209 9.32 5.37 -16.43
C ARG A 209 7.87 5.45 -16.90
N LYS A 210 7.43 6.64 -17.34
CA LYS A 210 6.07 6.85 -17.85
C LYS A 210 5.83 6.06 -19.13
N GLN A 211 6.80 6.07 -20.05
CA GLN A 211 6.68 5.33 -21.31
C GLN A 211 6.71 3.81 -21.09
N ILE A 212 7.57 3.31 -20.21
CA ILE A 212 7.60 1.89 -19.83
C ILE A 212 6.26 1.46 -19.25
N GLN A 213 5.65 2.25 -18.35
CA GLN A 213 4.34 1.93 -17.78
C GLN A 213 3.22 1.91 -18.83
N LYS A 214 3.23 2.84 -19.78
CA LYS A 214 2.28 2.85 -20.90
C LYS A 214 2.48 1.66 -21.84
N LEU A 215 3.73 1.36 -22.19
CA LEU A 215 4.08 0.23 -23.05
C LEU A 215 3.69 -1.10 -22.40
N LEU A 216 3.97 -1.27 -21.10
CA LEU A 216 3.51 -2.42 -20.33
C LEU A 216 1.98 -2.52 -20.31
N ALA A 217 1.26 -1.42 -20.12
CA ALA A 217 -0.20 -1.41 -20.16
C ALA A 217 -0.74 -1.85 -21.54
N ILE A 218 -0.09 -1.41 -22.63
CA ILE A 218 -0.45 -1.82 -24.00
C ILE A 218 -0.19 -3.31 -24.18
N ILE A 219 0.99 -3.82 -23.83
CA ILE A 219 1.34 -5.25 -23.95
C ILE A 219 0.38 -6.12 -23.13
N LEU A 220 0.11 -5.74 -21.89
CA LEU A 220 -0.81 -6.50 -21.03
C LEU A 220 -2.25 -6.44 -21.56
N GLY A 221 -2.66 -5.31 -22.12
CA GLY A 221 -3.96 -5.15 -22.78
C GLY A 221 -4.09 -6.02 -24.04
N THR A 222 -3.07 -6.05 -24.89
CA THR A 222 -3.07 -6.89 -26.10
C THR A 222 -3.02 -8.37 -25.76
N MET A 223 -2.20 -8.78 -24.78
CA MET A 223 -2.20 -10.16 -24.28
C MET A 223 -3.58 -10.55 -23.73
N SER A 224 -4.24 -9.66 -22.99
CA SER A 224 -5.59 -9.91 -22.45
C SER A 224 -6.62 -10.07 -23.56
N ALA A 225 -6.56 -9.25 -24.61
CA ALA A 225 -7.41 -9.39 -25.78
C ALA A 225 -7.13 -10.70 -26.54
N ALA A 226 -5.85 -11.09 -26.69
CA ALA A 226 -5.46 -12.33 -27.34
C ALA A 226 -5.97 -13.57 -26.57
N ILE A 227 -5.92 -13.55 -25.23
CA ILE A 227 -6.46 -14.64 -24.39
C ILE A 227 -7.98 -14.74 -24.54
N LEU A 228 -8.69 -13.61 -24.47
CA LEU A 228 -10.15 -13.59 -24.67
C LEU A 228 -10.53 -14.07 -26.06
N LEU A 229 -9.77 -13.70 -27.09
CA LEU A 229 -10.00 -14.15 -28.46
C LEU A 229 -9.72 -15.64 -28.62
N ALA A 230 -8.64 -16.17 -28.01
CA ALA A 230 -8.35 -17.60 -28.02
C ALA A 230 -9.48 -18.42 -27.37
N GLU A 231 -9.97 -18.00 -26.20
CA GLU A 231 -11.11 -18.63 -25.52
C GLU A 231 -12.40 -18.51 -26.34
N ALA A 232 -12.65 -17.34 -26.94
CA ALA A 232 -13.82 -17.13 -27.80
C ALA A 232 -13.76 -17.95 -29.09
N THR A 233 -12.57 -18.30 -29.60
CA THR A 233 -12.40 -19.17 -30.78
C THR A 233 -12.47 -20.67 -30.46
N LEU A 234 -12.20 -21.06 -29.22
CA LEU A 234 -12.35 -22.46 -28.76
C LEU A 234 -13.82 -22.88 -28.60
N LEU A 235 -14.74 -21.91 -28.42
CA LEU A 235 -16.17 -22.16 -28.19
C LEU A 235 -17.01 -22.45 -29.46
N PRO A 236 -16.81 -21.79 -30.62
CA PRO A 236 -17.47 -22.14 -31.86
C PRO A 236 -16.59 -23.13 -32.64
N SER A 237 -16.90 -24.41 -32.53
CA SER A 237 -16.36 -25.49 -33.37
C SER A 237 -16.82 -25.34 -34.83
N GLY A 238 -16.33 -24.32 -35.54
CA GLY A 238 -16.71 -24.10 -36.95
C GLY A 238 -16.09 -22.91 -37.69
N VAL A 239 -15.41 -21.96 -37.05
CA VAL A 239 -14.79 -20.84 -37.80
C VAL A 239 -13.44 -20.41 -37.18
N ASP A 240 -12.35 -20.73 -37.88
CA ASP A 240 -10.98 -20.40 -37.50
C ASP A 240 -10.68 -18.90 -37.66
N LEU A 241 -10.97 -18.11 -36.63
CA LEU A 241 -10.64 -16.67 -36.55
C LEU A 241 -9.48 -16.38 -35.59
N SER A 242 -8.59 -17.34 -35.37
CA SER A 242 -7.39 -17.16 -34.54
C SER A 242 -6.38 -16.23 -35.23
N LEU A 243 -5.82 -15.26 -34.50
CA LEU A 243 -4.75 -14.38 -34.97
C LEU A 243 -3.54 -15.16 -35.52
N PHE A 244 -3.27 -16.36 -34.99
CA PHE A 244 -2.23 -17.25 -35.52
C PHE A 244 -2.58 -17.80 -36.90
N SER A 245 -3.86 -18.10 -37.18
CA SER A 245 -4.32 -18.53 -38.50
C SER A 245 -4.19 -17.40 -39.54
N ILE A 246 -4.51 -16.16 -39.14
CA ILE A 246 -4.33 -14.98 -40.01
C ILE A 246 -2.85 -14.69 -40.28
N LEU A 247 -1.98 -14.79 -39.27
CA LEU A 247 -0.54 -14.56 -39.41
C LEU A 247 0.11 -15.65 -40.28
N VAL A 248 -0.30 -16.91 -40.10
CA VAL A 248 0.15 -18.03 -40.95
C VAL A 248 -0.38 -17.91 -42.38
N ASN A 249 -1.63 -17.52 -42.61
CA ASN A 249 -2.16 -17.30 -43.96
C ASN A 249 -1.56 -16.08 -44.66
N SER A 250 -1.18 -15.03 -43.91
CA SER A 250 -0.50 -13.86 -44.46
C SER A 250 0.90 -14.22 -44.93
N VAL A 251 1.63 -15.06 -44.18
CA VAL A 251 2.94 -15.59 -44.59
C VAL A 251 2.79 -16.57 -45.75
N LYS A 252 1.74 -17.40 -45.76
CA LYS A 252 1.45 -18.35 -46.84
C LYS A 252 1.07 -17.66 -48.15
N SER A 253 0.48 -16.48 -48.10
CA SER A 253 0.17 -15.68 -49.30
C SER A 253 1.42 -15.09 -49.96
N GLU A 254 2.51 -14.85 -49.21
CA GLU A 254 3.78 -14.41 -49.79
C GLU A 254 4.56 -15.56 -50.46
N GLU A 255 4.45 -16.80 -49.98
CA GLU A 255 5.11 -17.95 -50.62
C GLU A 255 4.43 -18.42 -51.92
N VAL A 256 3.13 -18.14 -52.12
CA VAL A 256 2.37 -18.59 -53.31
C VAL A 256 2.56 -17.67 -54.53
N PHE A 257 3.24 -16.52 -54.39
CA PHE A 257 3.55 -15.62 -55.52
C PHE A 257 4.94 -15.85 -56.16
N VAL A 258 5.68 -16.90 -55.74
CA VAL A 258 6.95 -17.31 -56.36
C VAL A 258 6.82 -18.72 -56.92
N GLN A 259 5.98 -18.89 -57.94
CA GLN A 259 6.03 -20.05 -58.85
C GLN A 259 5.47 -19.70 -60.23
#